data_AF-A0AA39YZT3-F1
#
_entry.id   AF-A0AA39YZT3-F1
#
_cell.length_a   1.000
_cell.length_b   1.000
_cell.length_c   1.000
_cell.angle_alpha   90.00
_cell.angle_beta   90.00
_cell.angle_gamma   90.00
#
_symmetry.space_group_name_H-M   'P 1'
#
loop_
_entity.id
_entity.type
_entity.pdbx_description
1 polymer ?
#
loop_
_entity_poly.entity_id
_entity_poly.type
_entity_poly.pdbx_seq_one_letter_code
_entity_poly.pdbx_strand_id
1 'polypeptide(L)'
;MTVIANDLVPIVPYNTTVLNIGMGQRYDVVITADQESVGTDFWMRAIPQTACSNNENPDNIKGIVRYSTSTSSEDPQTTGYDYSNECVDEDMDDLVPWVSKNAKSGTSLREVVTLGRNSDNYNRWYMNSTSMVVEWNNPSLLQVYDNDTEFTDTSGVVRLDTANEWAVFVIDTTMPVPHPIHLHGHDFNILAQGTGTYDSSVALNLDNPPRRDVALLPAAGYLVIAFETDNPGAWLMHCHIGWHTSEGFALQILERWDEIVPLIDYETLESNCNAWDSYVASYSVEQGDSGV
;
A
#
# COMPACT_ATOMS: atom_id res chain seq x y z
N MET A 1 2.48 -23.71 -5.04
CA MET A 1 2.55 -22.66 -6.08
C MET A 1 3.96 -22.10 -6.09
N THR A 2 4.46 -21.67 -7.24
CA THR A 2 5.77 -21.01 -7.38
C THR A 2 5.53 -19.52 -7.58
N VAL A 3 5.97 -18.69 -6.65
CA VAL A 3 5.84 -17.23 -6.74
C VAL A 3 7.00 -16.68 -7.57
N ILE A 4 6.72 -15.77 -8.50
CA ILE A 4 7.72 -15.25 -9.45
C ILE A 4 7.78 -13.72 -9.50
N ALA A 5 6.81 -13.02 -8.91
CA ALA A 5 6.84 -11.57 -8.72
C ALA A 5 6.06 -11.17 -7.47
N ASN A 6 6.43 -10.05 -6.85
CA ASN A 6 5.63 -9.34 -5.87
C ASN A 6 5.34 -7.93 -6.40
N ASP A 7 4.06 -7.57 -6.42
CA ASP A 7 3.58 -6.38 -7.13
C ASP A 7 4.11 -6.33 -8.57
N LEU A 8 4.76 -5.23 -9.00
CA LEU A 8 5.34 -5.09 -10.34
C LEU A 8 6.83 -5.44 -10.38
N VAL A 9 7.35 -6.16 -9.37
CA VAL A 9 8.76 -6.50 -9.25
C VAL A 9 8.95 -8.03 -9.38
N PRO A 10 9.59 -8.51 -10.47
CA PRO A 10 9.98 -9.91 -10.57
C PRO A 10 10.99 -10.29 -9.48
N ILE A 11 10.80 -11.46 -8.86
CA ILE A 11 11.63 -11.97 -7.77
C ILE A 11 12.32 -13.29 -8.15
N VAL A 12 13.32 -13.68 -7.36
CA VAL A 12 13.85 -15.04 -7.39
C VAL A 12 12.72 -16.00 -7.01
N PRO A 13 12.40 -17.00 -7.85
CA PRO A 13 11.24 -17.84 -7.57
C PRO A 13 11.38 -18.66 -6.29
N TYR A 14 10.33 -18.70 -5.47
CA TYR A 14 10.20 -19.59 -4.32
C TYR A 14 8.87 -20.35 -4.36
N ASN A 15 8.79 -21.43 -3.59
CA ASN A 15 7.59 -22.27 -3.54
C ASN A 15 6.87 -22.12 -2.20
N THR A 16 5.56 -21.92 -2.24
CA THR A 16 4.70 -21.95 -1.06
C THR A 16 3.41 -22.73 -1.32
N THR A 17 2.72 -23.17 -0.27
CA THR A 17 1.38 -23.78 -0.34
C THR A 17 0.26 -22.78 -0.03
N VAL A 18 0.56 -21.72 0.72
CA VAL A 18 -0.35 -20.64 1.13
C VAL A 18 0.38 -19.33 0.92
N LEU A 19 -0.30 -18.34 0.34
CA LEU A 19 0.29 -17.04 0.03
C LEU A 19 -0.48 -15.95 0.80
N ASN A 20 0.23 -15.19 1.63
CA ASN A 20 -0.33 -14.03 2.30
C ASN A 20 -0.36 -12.84 1.33
N ILE A 21 -1.49 -12.12 1.29
CA ILE A 21 -1.71 -11.00 0.39
C ILE A 21 -2.51 -9.90 1.08
N GLY A 22 -1.88 -8.74 1.26
CA GLY A 22 -2.51 -7.53 1.78
C GLY A 22 -3.35 -6.79 0.72
N MET A 23 -4.23 -5.88 1.16
CA MET A 23 -5.00 -5.04 0.23
C MET A 23 -4.05 -4.18 -0.61
N GLY A 24 -4.21 -4.24 -1.93
CA GLY A 24 -3.36 -3.54 -2.90
C GLY A 24 -2.16 -4.35 -3.40
N GLN A 25 -1.77 -5.42 -2.71
CA GLN A 25 -0.66 -6.27 -3.16
C GLN A 25 -1.05 -7.18 -4.33
N ARG A 26 -0.06 -7.57 -5.13
CA ARG A 26 -0.17 -8.58 -6.18
C ARG A 26 0.97 -9.59 -6.04
N TYR A 27 0.74 -10.77 -6.57
CA TYR A 27 1.76 -11.78 -6.77
C TYR A 27 1.48 -12.52 -8.06
N ASP A 28 2.53 -12.74 -8.85
CA ASP A 28 2.47 -13.64 -9.98
C ASP A 28 2.88 -15.03 -9.52
N VAL A 29 2.04 -16.02 -9.78
CA VAL A 29 2.28 -17.41 -9.39
C VAL A 29 2.16 -18.37 -10.56
N VAL A 30 3.06 -19.34 -10.61
CA VAL A 30 2.98 -20.49 -11.51
C VAL A 30 2.42 -21.68 -10.73
N ILE A 31 1.37 -22.29 -11.28
CA ILE A 31 0.75 -23.50 -10.75
C ILE A 31 0.95 -24.61 -11.78
N THR A 32 1.65 -25.66 -11.39
CA THR A 32 1.81 -26.87 -12.21
C THR A 32 0.57 -27.76 -12.03
N ALA A 33 -0.08 -28.12 -13.14
CA ALA A 33 -1.25 -28.99 -13.12
C ALA A 33 -0.85 -30.49 -13.11
N ASP A 34 -0.26 -30.96 -12.01
CA ASP A 34 0.30 -32.31 -11.86
C ASP A 34 -0.40 -33.17 -10.81
N GLN A 35 -1.59 -32.76 -10.35
CA GLN A 35 -2.30 -33.39 -9.21
C GLN A 35 -3.42 -34.37 -9.63
N GLU A 36 -3.42 -34.87 -10.87
CA GLU A 36 -4.48 -35.75 -11.38
C GLU A 36 -4.64 -37.04 -10.56
N SER A 37 -3.57 -37.54 -9.92
CA SER A 37 -3.64 -38.69 -9.01
C SER A 37 -4.34 -38.40 -7.68
N VAL A 38 -4.50 -37.13 -7.30
CA VAL A 38 -5.19 -36.68 -6.08
C VAL A 38 -6.65 -36.36 -6.38
N GLY A 39 -6.92 -35.73 -7.52
CA GLY A 39 -8.27 -35.38 -7.97
C GLY A 39 -8.25 -34.59 -9.27
N THR A 40 -9.42 -34.32 -9.82
CA THR A 40 -9.60 -33.51 -11.04
C THR A 40 -10.29 -32.18 -10.77
N ASP A 41 -10.82 -31.98 -9.57
CA ASP A 41 -11.52 -30.78 -9.11
C ASP A 41 -10.95 -30.35 -7.75
N PHE A 42 -10.53 -29.09 -7.63
CA PHE A 42 -9.86 -28.57 -6.44
C PHE A 42 -10.50 -27.25 -6.00
N TRP A 43 -10.60 -27.05 -4.69
CA TRP A 43 -10.90 -25.73 -4.14
C TRP A 43 -9.69 -24.79 -4.27
N MET A 44 -9.90 -23.63 -4.87
CA MET A 44 -9.09 -22.43 -4.66
C MET A 44 -9.71 -21.66 -3.49
N ARG A 45 -8.91 -21.26 -2.50
CA ARG A 45 -9.40 -20.70 -1.24
C ARG A 45 -8.84 -19.29 -1.07
N ALA A 46 -9.69 -18.33 -0.72
CA ALA A 46 -9.28 -17.02 -0.26
C ALA A 46 -9.78 -16.89 1.18
N ILE A 47 -8.89 -16.98 2.16
CA ILE A 47 -9.27 -17.08 3.56
C ILE A 47 -8.96 -15.74 4.25
N PRO A 48 -9.98 -14.98 4.69
CA PRO A 48 -9.77 -13.75 5.46
C PRO A 48 -9.08 -14.06 6.78
N GLN A 49 -7.97 -13.38 7.05
CA GLN A 49 -7.22 -13.51 8.29
C GLN A 49 -7.98 -12.79 9.41
N THR A 50 -8.63 -13.53 10.30
CA THR A 50 -9.49 -12.97 11.35
C THR A 50 -8.73 -12.11 12.37
N ALA A 51 -7.40 -12.21 12.38
CA ALA A 51 -6.53 -11.32 13.16
C ALA A 51 -6.65 -9.84 12.75
N CYS A 52 -7.05 -9.52 11.52
CA CYS A 52 -7.23 -8.14 11.03
C CYS A 52 -8.45 -7.95 10.13
N SER A 53 -9.33 -8.96 10.05
CA SER A 53 -10.54 -8.88 9.24
C SER A 53 -11.74 -9.46 9.99
N ASN A 54 -12.92 -8.94 9.68
CA ASN A 54 -14.18 -9.48 10.16
C ASN A 54 -15.05 -9.76 8.94
N ASN A 55 -15.30 -11.05 8.67
CA ASN A 55 -16.08 -11.50 7.54
C ASN A 55 -17.12 -12.51 8.04
N GLU A 56 -18.37 -12.41 7.56
CA GLU A 56 -19.46 -13.30 7.98
C GLU A 56 -19.31 -14.72 7.44
N ASN A 57 -18.51 -14.92 6.39
CA ASN A 57 -18.37 -16.20 5.68
C ASN A 57 -16.89 -16.55 5.41
N PRO A 58 -16.00 -16.55 6.43
CA PRO A 58 -14.55 -16.65 6.22
C PRO A 58 -14.12 -17.97 5.57
N ASP A 59 -14.88 -19.05 5.81
CA ASP A 59 -14.60 -20.38 5.25
C ASP A 59 -15.26 -20.64 3.89
N ASN A 60 -16.05 -19.69 3.37
CA ASN A 60 -16.86 -19.88 2.16
C ASN A 60 -16.56 -18.88 1.05
N ILE A 61 -15.32 -18.37 0.99
CA ILE A 61 -14.81 -17.59 -0.15
C ILE A 61 -13.88 -18.51 -0.95
N LYS A 62 -14.46 -19.18 -1.96
CA LYS A 62 -13.78 -20.23 -2.73
C LYS A 62 -14.04 -20.10 -4.22
N GLY A 63 -13.06 -20.48 -5.02
CA GLY A 63 -13.18 -20.75 -6.45
C GLY A 63 -12.95 -22.24 -6.75
N ILE A 64 -13.29 -22.68 -7.96
CA ILE A 64 -13.07 -24.07 -8.40
C ILE A 64 -12.01 -24.09 -9.49
N VAL A 65 -10.96 -24.89 -9.29
CA VAL A 65 -9.99 -25.26 -10.33
C VAL A 65 -10.34 -26.67 -10.81
N ARG A 66 -10.74 -26.78 -12.08
CA ARG A 66 -11.16 -28.03 -12.70
C ARG A 66 -10.21 -28.39 -13.84
N TYR A 67 -9.64 -29.58 -13.77
CA TYR A 67 -8.85 -30.13 -14.87
C TYR A 67 -9.77 -30.48 -16.03
N SER A 68 -9.25 -30.39 -17.25
CA SER A 68 -10.00 -30.70 -18.46
C SER A 68 -10.47 -32.16 -18.54
N THR A 69 -9.85 -33.06 -17.77
CA THR A 69 -10.23 -34.47 -17.65
C THR A 69 -11.40 -34.71 -16.70
N SER A 70 -11.80 -33.71 -15.91
CA SER A 70 -12.93 -33.84 -14.99
C SER A 70 -14.26 -33.96 -15.74
N THR A 71 -15.11 -34.90 -15.32
CA THR A 71 -16.48 -35.07 -15.83
C THR A 71 -17.55 -34.65 -14.82
N SER A 72 -17.15 -34.16 -13.65
CA SER A 72 -18.05 -33.81 -12.55
C SER A 72 -18.69 -32.43 -12.77
N SER A 73 -19.92 -32.27 -12.28
CA SER A 73 -20.57 -30.96 -12.09
C SER A 73 -20.61 -30.53 -10.62
N GLU A 74 -20.21 -31.42 -9.71
CA GLU A 74 -20.27 -31.20 -8.26
C GLU A 74 -19.11 -30.33 -7.77
N ASP A 75 -19.27 -29.81 -6.56
CA ASP A 75 -18.26 -29.06 -5.85
C ASP A 75 -17.06 -29.95 -5.42
N PRO A 76 -15.82 -29.44 -5.47
CA PRO A 76 -14.63 -30.14 -4.99
C PRO A 76 -14.77 -30.63 -3.54
N GLN A 77 -14.08 -31.70 -3.19
CA GLN A 77 -14.03 -32.24 -1.82
C GLN A 77 -12.64 -32.13 -1.17
N THR A 78 -11.71 -31.41 -1.82
CA THR A 78 -10.32 -31.31 -1.39
C THR A 78 -10.18 -30.51 -0.09
N THR A 79 -9.33 -30.94 0.82
CA THR A 79 -9.02 -30.19 2.06
C THR A 79 -8.01 -29.07 1.79
N GLY A 80 -8.04 -28.01 2.60
CA GLY A 80 -7.05 -26.94 2.55
C GLY A 80 -5.73 -27.37 3.20
N TYR A 81 -4.64 -26.64 2.91
CA TYR A 81 -3.40 -26.72 3.66
C TYR A 81 -3.54 -26.00 5.00
N ASP A 82 -2.69 -26.36 5.97
CA ASP A 82 -2.57 -25.62 7.22
C ASP A 82 -2.02 -24.22 6.97
N TYR A 83 -2.49 -23.25 7.76
CA TYR A 83 -2.08 -21.86 7.71
C TYR A 83 -2.16 -21.24 9.11
N SER A 84 -1.41 -20.16 9.33
CA SER A 84 -1.48 -19.35 10.54
C SER A 84 -2.51 -18.25 10.37
N ASN A 85 -3.31 -17.99 11.41
CA ASN A 85 -4.23 -16.86 11.42
C ASN A 85 -3.49 -15.57 11.83
N GLU A 86 -2.87 -14.92 10.86
CA GLU A 86 -2.00 -13.76 11.07
C GLU A 86 -2.08 -12.78 9.89
N CYS A 87 -1.75 -11.52 10.14
CA CYS A 87 -1.81 -10.46 9.15
C CYS A 87 -0.41 -9.93 8.89
N VAL A 88 0.30 -10.66 8.04
CA VAL A 88 1.72 -10.49 7.71
C VAL A 88 1.90 -10.51 6.20
N ASP A 89 3.00 -9.93 5.73
CA ASP A 89 3.47 -10.16 4.37
C ASP A 89 4.15 -11.54 4.30
N GLU A 90 4.48 -12.01 3.09
CA GLU A 90 5.37 -13.16 2.94
C GLU A 90 6.75 -12.87 3.55
N ASP A 91 7.50 -13.93 3.87
CA ASP A 91 8.83 -13.80 4.48
C ASP A 91 9.74 -12.92 3.62
N MET A 92 10.37 -11.92 4.25
CA MET A 92 11.25 -10.97 3.57
C MET A 92 12.43 -11.68 2.89
N ASP A 93 12.88 -12.82 3.43
CA ASP A 93 13.96 -13.62 2.83
C ASP A 93 13.54 -14.33 1.54
N ASP A 94 12.23 -14.55 1.32
CA ASP A 94 11.68 -15.13 0.09
C ASP A 94 11.42 -14.08 -1.00
N LEU A 95 11.28 -12.81 -0.61
CA LEU A 95 10.92 -11.70 -1.50
C LEU A 95 12.13 -11.00 -2.14
N VAL A 96 13.07 -11.77 -2.68
CA VAL A 96 14.34 -11.25 -3.25
C VAL A 96 14.14 -10.76 -4.69
N PRO A 97 14.28 -9.45 -5.00
CA PRO A 97 14.13 -8.95 -6.36
C PRO A 97 15.14 -9.59 -7.33
N TRP A 98 14.66 -10.03 -8.50
CA TRP A 98 15.50 -10.61 -9.56
C TRP A 98 16.50 -9.57 -10.10
N VAL A 99 16.02 -8.34 -10.31
CA VAL A 99 16.88 -7.19 -10.61
C VAL A 99 17.29 -6.56 -9.29
N SER A 100 18.54 -6.84 -8.91
CA SER A 100 19.10 -6.35 -7.66
C SER A 100 19.23 -4.83 -7.63
N LYS A 101 18.76 -4.20 -6.55
CA LYS A 101 18.99 -2.77 -6.24
C LYS A 101 19.27 -2.65 -4.75
N ASN A 102 20.49 -2.21 -4.41
CA ASN A 102 20.85 -1.96 -3.02
C ASN A 102 20.28 -0.60 -2.58
N ALA A 103 19.67 -0.60 -1.40
CA ALA A 103 19.22 0.64 -0.77
C ALA A 103 20.40 1.39 -0.14
N LYS A 104 20.20 2.68 0.10
CA LYS A 104 21.16 3.51 0.83
C LYS A 104 20.45 4.30 1.91
N SER A 105 21.20 4.64 2.95
CA SER A 105 20.78 5.66 3.90
C SER A 105 20.64 7.02 3.20
N GLY A 106 19.74 7.86 3.70
CA GLY A 106 19.55 9.23 3.25
C GLY A 106 18.66 10.01 4.19
N THR A 107 17.83 10.92 3.67
CA THR A 107 16.92 11.74 4.48
C THR A 107 15.94 10.83 5.22
N SER A 108 15.98 10.84 6.54
CA SER A 108 15.12 9.98 7.37
C SER A 108 13.97 10.77 7.97
N LEU A 109 12.77 10.28 7.74
CA LEU A 109 11.50 10.83 8.21
C LEU A 109 10.82 9.76 9.08
N ARG A 110 10.18 10.20 10.18
CA ARG A 110 9.43 9.30 11.06
C ARG A 110 7.96 9.70 11.07
N GLU A 111 7.12 8.77 10.67
CA GLU A 111 5.68 8.93 10.55
C GLU A 111 4.98 8.06 11.60
N VAL A 112 4.73 8.65 12.77
CA VAL A 112 4.01 7.94 13.84
C VAL A 112 2.53 7.89 13.50
N VAL A 113 1.98 6.68 13.42
CA VAL A 113 0.57 6.42 13.10
C VAL A 113 -0.24 6.27 14.38
N THR A 114 -1.28 7.08 14.52
CA THR A 114 -2.18 7.06 15.67
C THR A 114 -3.65 7.15 15.27
N LEU A 115 -4.54 6.72 16.16
CA LEU A 115 -5.98 6.86 16.01
C LEU A 115 -6.50 7.90 17.00
N GLY A 116 -7.26 8.86 16.49
CA GLY A 116 -7.91 9.89 17.29
C GLY A 116 -9.34 10.13 16.85
N ARG A 117 -9.92 11.25 17.30
CA ARG A 117 -11.24 11.71 16.86
C ARG A 117 -11.21 13.19 16.50
N ASN A 118 -12.03 13.58 15.53
CA ASN A 118 -12.24 14.99 15.20
C ASN A 118 -13.31 15.64 16.13
N SER A 119 -13.61 16.92 15.90
CA SER A 119 -14.61 17.68 16.65
C SER A 119 -16.02 17.11 16.59
N ASP A 120 -16.36 16.42 15.50
CA ASP A 120 -17.66 15.77 15.28
C ASP A 120 -17.70 14.34 15.83
N ASN A 121 -16.65 13.93 16.56
CA ASN A 121 -16.53 12.63 17.21
C ASN A 121 -16.44 11.43 16.24
N TYR A 122 -16.06 11.68 14.98
CA TYR A 122 -15.66 10.65 14.03
C TYR A 122 -14.22 10.21 14.28
N ASN A 123 -13.95 8.92 14.07
CA ASN A 123 -12.59 8.40 14.13
C ASN A 123 -11.76 9.00 12.98
N ARG A 124 -10.50 9.32 13.27
CA ARG A 124 -9.53 9.82 12.29
C ARG A 124 -8.18 9.17 12.54
N TRP A 125 -7.53 8.75 11.46
CA TRP A 125 -6.14 8.29 11.51
C TRP A 125 -5.20 9.45 11.26
N TYR A 126 -4.08 9.44 11.97
CA TYR A 126 -3.08 10.50 11.89
C TYR A 126 -1.73 9.89 11.55
N MET A 127 -1.04 10.47 10.57
CA MET A 127 0.40 10.27 10.33
C MET A 127 1.13 11.51 10.83
N ASN A 128 2.00 11.34 11.83
CA ASN A 128 2.77 12.43 12.45
C ASN A 128 1.91 13.64 12.86
N SER A 129 0.81 13.38 13.57
CA SER A 129 -0.20 14.36 14.03
C SER A 129 -1.09 14.98 12.93
N THR A 130 -0.94 14.58 11.67
CA THR A 130 -1.79 15.04 10.56
C THR A 130 -2.79 13.97 10.17
N SER A 131 -4.08 14.31 10.14
CA SER A 131 -5.14 13.54 9.48
C SER A 131 -5.41 14.21 8.14
N MET A 132 -5.12 13.54 7.05
CA MET A 132 -5.17 14.15 5.72
C MET A 132 -6.59 14.47 5.26
N VAL A 133 -6.77 15.65 4.66
CA VAL A 133 -7.97 16.09 3.96
C VAL A 133 -7.51 16.89 2.74
N VAL A 134 -7.85 16.41 1.53
CA VAL A 134 -7.55 17.10 0.27
C VAL A 134 -8.70 18.02 -0.14
N GLU A 135 -8.40 18.99 -0.98
CA GLU A 135 -9.38 19.87 -1.63
C GLU A 135 -9.59 19.43 -3.08
N TRP A 136 -10.73 18.80 -3.40
CA TRP A 136 -10.99 18.27 -4.74
C TRP A 136 -10.94 19.32 -5.85
N ASN A 137 -11.34 20.56 -5.54
CA ASN A 137 -11.30 21.68 -6.49
C ASN A 137 -9.97 22.43 -6.51
N ASN A 138 -9.05 22.12 -5.59
CA ASN A 138 -7.74 22.73 -5.49
C ASN A 138 -6.67 21.64 -5.29
N PRO A 139 -6.50 20.73 -6.27
CA PRO A 139 -5.56 19.61 -6.13
C PRO A 139 -4.13 20.12 -6.02
N SER A 140 -3.25 19.33 -5.42
CA SER A 140 -1.86 19.73 -5.16
C SER A 140 -1.11 20.17 -6.41
N LEU A 141 -1.37 19.58 -7.58
CA LEU A 141 -0.75 20.02 -8.83
C LEU A 141 -1.21 21.42 -9.28
N LEU A 142 -2.46 21.81 -8.98
CA LEU A 142 -2.93 23.17 -9.24
C LEU A 142 -2.24 24.16 -8.30
N GLN A 143 -2.16 23.84 -7.01
CA GLN A 143 -1.39 24.60 -6.02
C GLN A 143 0.08 24.76 -6.45
N VAL A 144 0.70 23.69 -6.98
CA VAL A 144 2.07 23.74 -7.53
C VAL A 144 2.18 24.68 -8.71
N TYR A 145 1.26 24.59 -9.66
CA TYR A 145 1.23 25.43 -10.84
C TYR A 145 1.07 26.91 -10.50
N ASP A 146 0.22 27.22 -9.52
CA ASP A 146 -0.02 28.56 -9.01
C ASP A 146 1.11 29.07 -8.08
N ASN A 147 2.12 28.23 -7.85
CA ASN A 147 3.28 28.51 -7.00
C ASN A 147 2.89 28.80 -5.53
N ASP A 148 1.89 28.07 -5.04
CA ASP A 148 1.51 28.07 -3.63
C ASP A 148 2.58 27.35 -2.81
N THR A 149 3.11 28.04 -1.78
CA THR A 149 4.12 27.47 -0.88
C THR A 149 3.59 27.26 0.54
N GLU A 150 2.35 27.66 0.81
CA GLU A 150 1.70 27.57 2.12
C GLU A 150 0.57 26.54 2.06
N PHE A 151 0.88 25.29 2.39
CA PHE A 151 -0.11 24.21 2.46
C PHE A 151 -0.82 24.20 3.81
N THR A 152 -2.08 23.78 3.82
CA THR A 152 -2.77 23.49 5.08
C THR A 152 -2.14 22.30 5.78
N ASP A 153 -2.15 22.28 7.12
CA ASP A 153 -1.63 21.14 7.89
C ASP A 153 -2.31 19.82 7.47
N THR A 154 -3.60 19.88 7.11
CA THR A 154 -4.39 18.74 6.64
C THR A 154 -4.01 18.27 5.24
N SER A 155 -3.24 19.04 4.47
CA SER A 155 -2.75 18.59 3.16
C SER A 155 -1.73 17.45 3.29
N GLY A 156 -1.11 17.26 4.46
CA GLY A 156 -0.16 16.16 4.70
C GLY A 156 1.07 16.20 3.80
N VAL A 157 1.55 17.41 3.46
CA VAL A 157 2.65 17.59 2.51
C VAL A 157 4.01 17.33 3.18
N VAL A 158 4.78 16.42 2.58
CA VAL A 158 6.20 16.19 2.85
C VAL A 158 7.00 16.63 1.63
N ARG A 159 7.99 17.51 1.81
CA ARG A 159 8.85 18.02 0.74
C ARG A 159 10.13 17.21 0.62
N LEU A 160 10.43 16.74 -0.59
CA LEU A 160 11.68 16.07 -0.95
C LEU A 160 12.29 16.74 -2.17
N ASP A 161 13.07 17.80 -1.96
CA ASP A 161 13.47 18.71 -3.04
C ASP A 161 14.73 18.25 -3.80
N THR A 162 15.58 17.44 -3.19
CA THR A 162 16.84 17.01 -3.82
C THR A 162 16.60 15.84 -4.77
N ALA A 163 17.14 15.92 -5.98
CA ALA A 163 17.04 14.85 -6.98
C ALA A 163 18.00 13.68 -6.72
N ASN A 164 17.51 12.45 -6.92
CA ASN A 164 18.25 11.19 -6.85
C ASN A 164 18.91 10.93 -5.48
N GLU A 165 18.27 11.37 -4.40
CA GLU A 165 18.64 11.03 -3.03
C GLU A 165 17.72 9.95 -2.48
N TRP A 166 18.23 9.17 -1.54
CA TRP A 166 17.41 8.18 -0.84
C TRP A 166 16.61 8.88 0.26
N ALA A 167 15.30 8.65 0.26
CA ALA A 167 14.41 9.00 1.37
C ALA A 167 14.04 7.72 2.13
N VAL A 168 14.13 7.77 3.46
CA VAL A 168 13.82 6.65 4.35
C VAL A 168 12.67 7.06 5.26
N PHE A 169 11.53 6.38 5.13
CA PHE A 169 10.38 6.57 5.99
C PHE A 169 10.31 5.46 7.02
N VAL A 170 10.34 5.84 8.30
CA VAL A 170 10.03 4.97 9.43
C VAL A 170 8.58 5.21 9.80
N ILE A 171 7.71 4.26 9.48
CA ILE A 171 6.28 4.32 9.78
C ILE A 171 6.06 3.39 10.97
N ASP A 172 5.59 3.91 12.09
CA ASP A 172 5.43 3.10 13.31
C ASP A 172 4.12 3.39 14.05
N THR A 173 3.61 2.38 14.76
CA THR A 173 2.37 2.50 15.52
C THR A 173 2.40 1.68 16.79
N THR A 174 1.69 2.14 17.81
CA THR A 174 1.37 1.33 18.99
C THR A 174 -0.03 0.69 18.88
N MET A 175 -0.77 0.97 17.82
CA MET A 175 -2.12 0.46 17.63
C MET A 175 -2.08 -1.02 17.23
N PRO A 176 -2.90 -1.90 17.83
CA PRO A 176 -2.90 -3.33 17.53
C PRO A 176 -3.70 -3.64 16.24
N VAL A 177 -3.48 -2.84 15.19
CA VAL A 177 -4.13 -2.98 13.88
C VAL A 177 -3.03 -2.89 12.83
N PRO A 178 -2.91 -3.89 11.92
CA PRO A 178 -1.96 -3.82 10.83
C PRO A 178 -2.54 -3.02 9.66
N HIS A 179 -1.66 -2.41 8.85
CA HIS A 179 -2.06 -1.49 7.80
C HIS A 179 -1.25 -1.73 6.51
N PRO A 180 -1.87 -2.07 5.37
CA PRO A 180 -1.15 -2.12 4.10
C PRO A 180 -0.81 -0.69 3.69
N ILE A 181 0.47 -0.33 3.66
CA ILE A 181 0.95 0.99 3.25
C ILE A 181 1.30 0.94 1.78
N HIS A 182 0.66 1.80 1.00
CA HIS A 182 0.92 1.99 -0.43
C HIS A 182 1.62 3.33 -0.67
N LEU A 183 2.55 3.35 -1.62
CA LEU A 183 3.21 4.56 -2.11
C LEU A 183 3.00 4.67 -3.62
N HIS A 184 2.50 5.83 -4.06
CA HIS A 184 2.38 6.16 -5.48
C HIS A 184 3.74 6.58 -6.05
N GLY A 185 3.89 6.45 -7.38
CA GLY A 185 5.06 6.96 -8.11
C GLY A 185 6.35 6.13 -7.98
N HIS A 186 6.40 5.18 -7.04
CA HIS A 186 7.64 4.46 -6.68
C HIS A 186 7.38 3.00 -6.29
N ASP A 187 8.31 2.13 -6.66
CA ASP A 187 8.58 0.93 -5.87
C ASP A 187 9.53 1.30 -4.73
N PHE A 188 9.15 1.03 -3.48
CA PHE A 188 10.03 1.21 -2.33
C PHE A 188 10.71 -0.08 -1.90
N ASN A 189 11.85 0.08 -1.24
CA ASN A 189 12.65 -0.99 -0.65
C ASN A 189 12.24 -1.15 0.82
N ILE A 190 11.88 -2.36 1.25
CA ILE A 190 11.51 -2.68 2.63
C ILE A 190 12.79 -2.96 3.41
N LEU A 191 13.26 -1.98 4.17
CA LEU A 191 14.53 -2.08 4.90
C LEU A 191 14.37 -2.84 6.22
N ALA A 192 13.22 -2.71 6.85
CA ALA A 192 12.85 -3.47 8.05
C ALA A 192 11.33 -3.48 8.20
N GLN A 193 10.80 -4.59 8.74
CA GLN A 193 9.38 -4.74 9.08
C GLN A 193 9.32 -5.59 10.34
N GLY A 194 8.58 -5.14 11.36
CA GLY A 194 8.57 -5.86 12.63
C GLY A 194 7.52 -5.38 13.62
N THR A 195 7.43 -6.08 14.74
CA THR A 195 6.55 -5.73 15.86
C THR A 195 7.33 -5.04 16.99
N GLY A 196 6.61 -4.36 17.88
CA GLY A 196 7.19 -3.58 18.97
C GLY A 196 7.52 -2.14 18.58
N THR A 197 8.00 -1.38 19.55
CA THR A 197 8.42 0.02 19.33
C THR A 197 9.68 0.04 18.48
N TYR A 198 9.64 0.81 17.38
CA TYR A 198 10.84 1.08 16.60
C TYR A 198 11.88 1.85 17.43
N ASP A 199 13.14 1.42 17.34
CA ASP A 199 14.28 2.19 17.80
C ASP A 199 15.42 2.13 16.78
N SER A 200 16.40 3.03 16.92
CA SER A 200 17.51 3.16 15.96
C SER A 200 18.51 2.00 15.98
N SER A 201 18.35 1.00 16.85
CA SER A 201 19.18 -0.21 16.88
C SER A 201 18.64 -1.32 15.97
N VAL A 202 17.41 -1.18 15.45
CA VAL A 202 16.86 -2.06 14.43
C VAL A 202 17.82 -2.13 13.24
N ALA A 203 18.26 -3.34 12.90
CA ALA A 203 19.12 -3.55 11.74
C ALA A 203 18.31 -3.38 10.45
N LEU A 204 18.80 -2.52 9.56
CA LEU A 204 18.21 -2.30 8.25
C LEU A 204 18.90 -3.18 7.21
N ASN A 205 18.11 -3.91 6.42
CA ASN A 205 18.62 -4.59 5.24
C ASN A 205 18.77 -3.60 4.08
N LEU A 206 20.03 -3.34 3.68
CA LEU A 206 20.35 -2.46 2.54
C LEU A 206 20.82 -3.25 1.30
N ASP A 207 21.03 -4.56 1.43
CA ASP A 207 21.57 -5.40 0.37
C ASP A 207 20.43 -6.17 -0.31
N ASN A 208 20.04 -5.69 -1.49
CA ASN A 208 18.89 -6.15 -2.26
C ASN A 208 17.64 -6.52 -1.42
N PRO A 209 17.13 -5.60 -0.57
CA PRO A 209 15.91 -5.84 0.20
C PRO A 209 14.71 -6.08 -0.72
N PRO A 210 13.61 -6.64 -0.20
CA PRO A 210 12.35 -6.69 -0.92
C PRO A 210 11.96 -5.32 -1.46
N ARG A 211 11.50 -5.27 -2.71
CA ARG A 211 11.11 -4.03 -3.38
C ARG A 211 9.75 -4.19 -4.02
N ARG A 212 8.81 -3.28 -3.73
CA ARG A 212 7.41 -3.32 -4.17
C ARG A 212 6.69 -2.00 -3.88
N ASP A 213 5.38 -1.91 -4.14
CA ASP A 213 4.60 -0.67 -3.93
C ASP A 213 3.56 -0.76 -2.79
N VAL A 214 3.30 -1.95 -2.23
CA VAL A 214 2.50 -2.09 -1.00
C VAL A 214 3.14 -3.05 0.01
N ALA A 215 3.28 -2.64 1.27
CA ALA A 215 3.78 -3.49 2.35
C ALA A 215 3.02 -3.25 3.65
N LEU A 216 2.87 -4.29 4.48
CA LEU A 216 2.19 -4.15 5.76
C LEU A 216 3.04 -3.37 6.76
N LEU A 217 2.43 -2.38 7.40
CA LEU A 217 2.80 -1.91 8.73
C LEU A 217 2.21 -2.92 9.74
N PRO A 218 3.04 -3.69 10.46
CA PRO A 218 2.53 -4.67 11.42
C PRO A 218 1.79 -4.01 12.59
N ALA A 219 0.84 -4.75 13.16
CA ALA A 219 0.12 -4.33 14.36
C ALA A 219 1.10 -4.08 15.52
N ALA A 220 0.95 -2.93 16.18
CA ALA A 220 1.82 -2.47 17.26
C ALA A 220 3.31 -2.61 16.90
N GLY A 221 3.66 -2.19 15.67
CA GLY A 221 4.95 -2.44 15.05
C GLY A 221 5.44 -1.27 14.20
N TYR A 222 6.33 -1.60 13.27
CA TYR A 222 6.97 -0.63 12.37
C TYR A 222 7.22 -1.21 10.99
N LEU A 223 7.30 -0.31 10.02
CA LEU A 223 7.70 -0.53 8.66
C LEU A 223 8.70 0.56 8.28
N VAL A 224 9.88 0.17 7.84
CA VAL A 224 10.92 1.09 7.35
C VAL A 224 11.06 0.87 5.85
N ILE A 225 10.69 1.88 5.07
CA ILE A 225 10.78 1.84 3.61
C ILE A 225 11.74 2.89 3.09
N ALA A 226 12.34 2.64 1.94
CA ALA A 226 13.19 3.61 1.27
C ALA A 226 13.03 3.62 -0.25
N PHE A 227 13.01 4.80 -0.83
CA PHE A 227 12.97 5.02 -2.27
C PHE A 227 13.91 6.15 -2.67
N GLU A 228 14.17 6.26 -3.96
CA GLU A 228 15.05 7.29 -4.53
C GLU A 228 14.18 8.40 -5.10
N THR A 229 14.55 9.66 -4.90
CA THR A 229 13.82 10.81 -5.45
C THR A 229 14.12 10.98 -6.94
N ASP A 230 13.75 9.99 -7.74
CA ASP A 230 14.01 9.92 -9.18
C ASP A 230 12.82 10.34 -10.07
N ASN A 231 11.69 10.72 -9.47
CA ASN A 231 10.41 10.94 -10.17
C ASN A 231 9.67 12.20 -9.63
N PRO A 232 9.89 13.40 -10.21
CA PRO A 232 9.21 14.62 -9.76
C PRO A 232 7.68 14.49 -9.82
N GLY A 233 7.00 14.87 -8.74
CA GLY A 233 5.53 14.78 -8.68
C GLY A 233 4.94 14.99 -7.29
N ALA A 234 3.61 14.80 -7.22
CA ALA A 234 2.84 14.77 -5.98
C ALA A 234 2.35 13.35 -5.73
N TRP A 235 3.03 12.61 -4.85
CA TRP A 235 2.83 11.18 -4.64
C TRP A 235 2.16 10.88 -3.31
N LEU A 236 0.99 10.27 -3.35
CA LEU A 236 0.26 9.85 -2.16
C LEU A 236 0.95 8.64 -1.50
N MET A 237 1.12 8.67 -0.18
CA MET A 237 1.42 7.50 0.64
C MET A 237 0.28 7.29 1.62
N HIS A 238 -0.32 6.10 1.65
CA HIS A 238 -1.53 5.89 2.44
C HIS A 238 -1.74 4.44 2.87
N CYS A 239 -2.60 4.25 3.87
CA CYS A 239 -3.15 2.93 4.15
C CYS A 239 -4.07 2.51 2.99
N HIS A 240 -4.00 1.27 2.51
CA HIS A 240 -4.85 0.79 1.41
C HIS A 240 -6.20 0.19 1.89
N ILE A 241 -6.52 0.36 3.18
CA ILE A 241 -7.86 0.09 3.71
C ILE A 241 -8.70 1.32 3.43
N GLY A 242 -9.66 1.23 2.50
CA GLY A 242 -10.43 2.39 2.05
C GLY A 242 -11.02 3.23 3.19
N TRP A 243 -11.56 2.58 4.23
CA TRP A 243 -12.05 3.29 5.41
C TRP A 243 -10.99 4.12 6.13
N HIS A 244 -9.78 3.56 6.29
CA HIS A 244 -8.70 4.27 6.95
C HIS A 244 -8.18 5.43 6.11
N THR A 245 -8.10 5.26 4.78
CA THR A 245 -7.77 6.35 3.85
C THR A 245 -8.78 7.48 3.94
N SER A 246 -10.08 7.17 3.87
CA SER A 246 -11.19 8.12 4.08
C SER A 246 -11.11 8.80 5.45
N GLU A 247 -10.67 8.08 6.48
CA GLU A 247 -10.47 8.62 7.84
C GLU A 247 -9.17 9.43 7.99
N GLY A 248 -8.39 9.63 6.91
CA GLY A 248 -7.22 10.53 6.88
C GLY A 248 -5.87 9.84 7.02
N PHE A 249 -5.80 8.50 6.93
CA PHE A 249 -4.54 7.75 6.97
C PHE A 249 -3.76 7.87 5.67
N ALA A 250 -3.27 9.07 5.41
CA ALA A 250 -2.46 9.38 4.24
C ALA A 250 -1.54 10.58 4.52
N LEU A 251 -0.53 10.71 3.68
CA LEU A 251 0.25 11.91 3.45
C LEU A 251 0.54 12.00 1.94
N GLN A 252 1.10 13.11 1.49
CA GLN A 252 1.60 13.25 0.13
C GLN A 252 3.02 13.79 0.10
N ILE A 253 3.78 13.33 -0.88
CA ILE A 253 5.17 13.68 -1.08
C ILE A 253 5.23 14.59 -2.29
N LEU A 254 5.63 15.84 -2.08
CA LEU A 254 5.99 16.75 -3.14
C LEU A 254 7.47 16.58 -3.44
N GLU A 255 7.73 15.75 -4.43
CA GLU A 255 9.07 15.37 -4.84
C GLU A 255 9.57 16.29 -5.95
N ARG A 256 10.74 16.90 -5.72
CA ARG A 256 11.45 17.75 -6.68
C ARG A 256 10.54 18.83 -7.26
N TRP A 257 9.92 19.60 -6.36
CA TRP A 257 8.92 20.62 -6.68
C TRP A 257 9.24 21.51 -7.88
N ASP A 258 10.47 22.01 -7.97
CA ASP A 258 10.90 22.92 -9.04
C ASP A 258 10.85 22.26 -10.44
N GLU A 259 10.72 20.95 -10.50
CA GLU A 259 10.63 20.15 -11.72
C GLU A 259 9.20 19.68 -12.04
N ILE A 260 8.21 19.95 -11.18
CA ILE A 260 6.83 19.49 -11.36
C ILE A 260 6.10 20.35 -12.41
N VAL A 261 6.18 21.68 -12.35
CA VAL A 261 5.40 22.59 -13.22
C VAL A 261 5.52 22.25 -14.71
N PRO A 262 6.71 21.96 -15.27
CA PRO A 262 6.86 21.59 -16.68
C PRO A 262 6.18 20.27 -17.08
N LEU A 263 5.82 19.40 -16.12
CA LEU A 263 5.18 18.10 -16.34
C LEU A 263 3.64 18.19 -16.34
N ILE A 264 3.08 19.32 -15.91
CA ILE A 264 1.64 19.50 -15.78
C ILE A 264 1.02 19.81 -17.15
N ASP A 265 0.10 18.96 -17.59
CA ASP A 265 -0.85 19.32 -18.65
C ASP A 265 -1.92 20.26 -18.06
N TYR A 266 -1.58 21.55 -18.02
CA TYR A 266 -2.42 22.55 -17.35
C TYR A 266 -3.78 22.72 -18.02
N GLU A 267 -3.87 22.65 -19.35
CA GLU A 267 -5.16 22.77 -20.06
C GLU A 267 -6.11 21.63 -19.65
N THR A 268 -5.60 20.40 -19.58
CA THR A 268 -6.37 19.26 -19.10
C THR A 268 -6.74 19.39 -17.62
N LEU A 269 -5.79 19.79 -16.76
CA LEU A 269 -6.04 20.00 -15.33
C LEU A 269 -7.11 21.07 -15.09
N GLU A 270 -6.93 22.26 -15.66
CA GLU A 270 -7.84 23.40 -15.50
C GLU A 270 -9.23 23.10 -16.06
N SER A 271 -9.33 22.46 -17.24
CA SER A 271 -10.64 22.10 -17.81
C SER A 271 -11.41 21.10 -16.93
N ASN A 272 -10.71 20.14 -16.31
CA ASN A 272 -11.32 19.20 -15.37
C ASN A 272 -11.74 19.87 -14.05
N CYS A 273 -10.91 20.75 -13.49
CA CYS A 273 -11.27 21.54 -12.30
C CYS A 273 -12.53 22.40 -12.56
N ASN A 274 -12.59 23.09 -13.71
CA ASN A 274 -13.76 23.89 -14.08
C ASN A 274 -15.04 23.04 -14.25
N ALA A 275 -14.91 21.85 -14.85
CA ALA A 275 -16.03 20.91 -14.98
C ALA A 275 -16.49 20.39 -13.61
N TRP A 276 -15.55 20.10 -12.70
CA TRP A 276 -15.82 19.69 -11.34
C TRP A 276 -16.53 20.79 -10.55
N ASP A 277 -16.06 22.02 -10.60
CA ASP A 277 -16.70 23.16 -9.92
C ASP A 277 -18.13 23.38 -10.39
N SER A 278 -18.35 23.26 -11.71
CA SER A 278 -19.69 23.33 -12.30
C SER A 278 -20.61 22.21 -11.79
N TYR A 279 -20.07 21.00 -11.62
CA TYR A 279 -20.78 19.85 -11.08
C TYR A 279 -21.12 20.05 -9.60
N VAL A 280 -20.15 20.40 -8.76
CA VAL A 280 -20.35 20.64 -7.33
C VAL A 280 -21.41 21.72 -7.10
N ALA A 281 -21.35 22.83 -7.84
CA ALA A 281 -22.35 23.91 -7.75
C ALA A 281 -23.77 23.44 -8.15
N SER A 282 -23.87 22.56 -9.14
CA SER A 282 -25.16 22.06 -9.64
C SER A 282 -25.80 21.02 -8.72
N TYR A 283 -24.98 20.21 -8.04
CA TYR A 283 -25.44 19.06 -7.27
C TYR A 283 -25.26 19.21 -5.76
N SER A 284 -24.69 20.33 -5.28
CA SER A 284 -24.43 20.60 -3.86
C SER A 284 -23.65 19.45 -3.21
N VAL A 285 -22.57 19.04 -3.88
CA VAL A 285 -21.70 17.95 -3.39
C VAL A 285 -20.96 18.42 -2.14
N GLU A 286 -20.99 17.60 -1.09
CA GLU A 286 -20.27 17.83 0.16
C GLU A 286 -19.20 16.75 0.35
N GLN A 287 -18.01 17.14 0.79
CA GLN A 287 -16.93 16.22 1.15
C GLN A 287 -17.09 15.78 2.61
N GLY A 288 -17.34 14.49 2.82
CA GLY A 288 -17.57 13.91 4.15
C GLY A 288 -16.34 13.28 4.82
N ASP A 289 -15.25 13.10 4.06
CA ASP A 289 -14.07 12.34 4.47
C ASP A 289 -12.77 13.02 4.00
N SER A 290 -11.65 12.28 3.95
CA SER A 290 -10.36 12.82 3.53
C SER A 290 -10.32 13.28 2.07
N GLY A 291 -11.25 12.82 1.22
CA GLY A 291 -11.26 13.12 -0.21
C GLY A 291 -10.30 12.28 -1.06
N VAL A 292 -9.72 11.22 -0.50
CA VAL A 292 -8.76 10.34 -1.18
C VAL A 292 -9.38 8.99 -1.52
#